data_AF-A0AA37TJX3-F1
#
_entry.id   AF-A0AA37TJX3-F1
#
_cell.length_a   1.000
_cell.length_b   1.000
_cell.length_c   1.000
_cell.angle_alpha   90.00
_cell.angle_beta   90.00
_cell.angle_gamma   90.00
#
_symmetry.space_group_name_H-M   'P 1'
#
loop_
_entity.id
_entity.type
_entity.pdbx_description
1 polymer ?
#
loop_
_entity_poly.entity_id
_entity_poly.type
_entity_poly.pdbx_seq_one_letter_code
_entity_poly.pdbx_strand_id
1 'polypeptide(L)'
;MRLIALTGLSFLLTACAFEAQRPAPVTELNPTAVYRAEERGSYSGSHYTVKRGDTLYSIAFASGKDYRQIATINSLSPPYIIHPGQRLALSGQTRKAQNSSKNSKSSPKHVVTSAPVTAGASASQAKNTNRNNSTLATPKKDLAKDGSGEYVETRSKQNVNQVIHKTGPTKETQKVSAWIWPAKGKLVGRYTSGEQSGNGIKISATRGSAVLASADGRVVYAGSALRGYGNLIIIKHNDDYLSAYAHNDRILVKDRQNVQQGQRIADMGSSGTNQVMLHFEIRYRGQSVDPLNFLPKQ
;
A
#
# COMPACT_ATOMS: atom_id res chain seq x y z
N MET A 1 93.34 7.55 -23.39
CA MET A 1 94.14 6.37 -22.99
C MET A 1 93.85 6.12 -21.53
N ARG A 2 93.43 4.90 -21.17
CA ARG A 2 93.27 4.36 -19.80
C ARG A 2 92.05 4.86 -19.01
N LEU A 3 91.35 4.06 -18.21
CA LEU A 3 91.19 2.62 -18.09
C LEU A 3 90.09 2.46 -17.02
N ILE A 4 89.02 1.75 -17.34
CA ILE A 4 88.33 0.76 -16.50
C ILE A 4 88.39 0.99 -14.97
N ALA A 5 87.25 1.32 -14.37
CA ALA A 5 86.97 0.94 -12.97
C ALA A 5 85.54 0.36 -12.88
N LEU A 6 85.50 -0.97 -12.95
CA LEU A 6 84.70 -1.90 -12.14
C LEU A 6 83.28 -1.45 -11.74
N THR A 7 82.23 -1.95 -12.41
CA THR A 7 81.47 -3.15 -12.01
C THR A 7 81.17 -3.24 -10.50
N GLY A 8 79.97 -2.83 -10.12
CA GLY A 8 79.40 -3.13 -8.81
C GLY A 8 77.87 -3.06 -8.86
N LEU A 9 77.25 -4.18 -8.52
CA LEU A 9 75.82 -4.34 -8.21
C LEU A 9 74.88 -4.70 -9.36
N SER A 10 74.93 -6.00 -9.66
CA SER A 10 73.83 -6.79 -10.17
C SER A 10 72.62 -6.79 -9.21
N PHE A 11 71.45 -7.10 -9.76
CA PHE A 11 70.20 -7.51 -9.10
C PHE A 11 69.30 -6.41 -8.47
N LEU A 12 68.23 -6.03 -9.17
CA LEU A 12 66.85 -6.48 -8.88
C LEU A 12 65.78 -5.66 -9.64
N LEU A 13 64.72 -6.36 -10.06
CA LEU A 13 63.36 -5.88 -10.37
C LEU A 13 63.03 -5.48 -11.83
N THR A 14 62.85 -6.52 -12.63
CA THR A 14 61.79 -6.64 -13.64
C THR A 14 60.40 -6.70 -12.98
N ALA A 15 59.55 -5.69 -13.22
CA ALA A 15 58.07 -5.70 -13.07
C ALA A 15 57.55 -4.28 -13.41
N CYS A 16 56.57 -4.00 -14.27
CA CYS A 16 55.63 -4.77 -15.07
C CYS A 16 55.39 -4.04 -16.41
N ALA A 17 55.23 -4.81 -17.48
CA ALA A 17 54.69 -4.34 -18.74
C ALA A 17 53.20 -3.96 -18.59
N PHE A 18 52.86 -2.78 -19.10
CA PHE A 18 51.51 -2.27 -19.22
C PHE A 18 50.88 -2.86 -20.48
N GLU A 19 50.24 -4.03 -20.36
CA GLU A 19 49.45 -4.61 -21.46
C GLU A 19 48.00 -4.11 -21.37
N ALA A 20 47.73 -2.98 -22.03
CA ALA A 20 46.39 -2.46 -22.22
C ALA A 20 45.69 -3.18 -23.37
N GLN A 21 45.17 -4.39 -23.14
CA GLN A 21 44.13 -5.00 -23.98
C GLN A 21 43.37 -6.07 -23.20
N ARG A 22 42.28 -5.67 -22.56
CA ARG A 22 41.11 -6.53 -22.40
C ARG A 22 39.96 -5.80 -23.10
N PRO A 23 39.38 -6.33 -24.18
CA PRO A 23 38.12 -5.78 -24.67
C PRO A 23 37.12 -5.81 -23.51
N ALA A 24 36.36 -4.73 -23.34
CA ALA A 24 35.32 -4.66 -22.33
C ALA A 24 34.44 -5.92 -22.42
N PRO A 25 34.08 -6.56 -21.28
CA PRO A 25 33.23 -7.73 -21.32
C PRO A 25 31.93 -7.35 -22.03
N VAL A 26 31.72 -7.89 -23.23
CA VAL A 26 30.41 -7.86 -23.88
C VAL A 26 29.50 -8.73 -23.03
N THR A 27 28.77 -8.07 -22.15
CA THR A 27 27.69 -8.70 -21.42
C THR A 27 26.64 -9.02 -22.47
N GLU A 28 26.55 -10.28 -22.87
CA GLU A 28 25.39 -10.75 -23.60
C GLU A 28 24.17 -10.45 -22.73
N LEU A 29 23.33 -9.52 -23.18
CA LEU A 29 21.98 -9.33 -22.66
C LEU A 29 21.20 -10.58 -23.04
N ASN A 30 21.43 -11.68 -22.32
CA ASN A 30 20.57 -12.83 -22.37
C ASN A 30 19.22 -12.40 -21.76
N PRO A 31 18.17 -12.13 -22.55
CA PRO A 31 16.94 -11.54 -22.02
C PRO A 31 16.15 -12.57 -21.19
N THR A 32 16.57 -13.84 -21.22
CA THR A 32 15.89 -14.95 -20.57
C THR A 32 16.33 -15.19 -19.13
N ALA A 33 17.44 -14.58 -18.68
CA ALA A 33 17.96 -14.73 -17.32
C ALA A 33 17.59 -13.57 -16.36
N VAL A 34 17.08 -12.44 -16.89
CA VAL A 34 16.71 -11.24 -16.10
C VAL A 34 15.24 -11.27 -15.62
N TYR A 35 14.49 -12.31 -15.99
CA TYR A 35 13.18 -12.61 -15.41
C TYR A 35 13.23 -13.91 -14.60
N ARG A 36 14.28 -14.11 -13.80
CA ARG A 36 14.11 -14.99 -12.64
C ARG A 36 12.96 -14.40 -11.82
N ALA A 37 11.96 -15.24 -11.62
CA ALA A 37 10.76 -15.03 -10.83
C ALA A 37 11.11 -14.85 -9.34
N GLU A 38 11.95 -13.87 -9.03
CA GLU A 38 12.17 -13.36 -7.68
C GLU A 38 10.94 -12.51 -7.31
N GLU A 39 9.94 -13.23 -6.83
CA GLU A 39 8.80 -12.79 -6.03
C GLU A 39 8.09 -11.51 -6.52
N ARG A 40 7.34 -11.68 -7.61
CA ARG A 40 6.28 -10.73 -7.98
C ARG A 40 5.13 -10.85 -6.98
N GLY A 41 5.22 -10.10 -5.89
CA GLY A 41 4.07 -9.64 -5.12
C GLY A 41 3.22 -10.71 -4.45
N SER A 42 3.83 -11.72 -3.81
CA SER A 42 3.11 -12.55 -2.84
C SER A 42 3.66 -12.25 -1.45
N TYR A 43 3.00 -11.38 -0.69
CA TYR A 43 3.18 -11.33 0.76
C TYR A 43 2.63 -12.66 1.32
N SER A 44 3.40 -13.74 1.21
CA SER A 44 3.03 -15.12 1.57
C SER A 44 3.25 -15.44 3.06
N GLY A 45 3.64 -14.43 3.84
CA GLY A 45 3.84 -14.56 5.28
C GLY A 45 2.54 -14.76 6.06
N SER A 46 2.65 -15.38 7.23
CA SER A 46 1.53 -15.48 8.20
C SER A 46 1.19 -14.13 8.82
N HIS A 47 2.12 -13.18 8.82
CA HIS A 47 1.97 -11.85 9.42
C HIS A 47 2.58 -10.76 8.54
N TYR A 48 2.12 -9.53 8.74
CA TYR A 48 2.61 -8.31 8.11
C TYR A 48 2.78 -7.21 9.16
N THR A 49 3.84 -6.41 9.07
CA THR A 49 4.00 -5.21 9.90
C THR A 49 3.65 -3.99 9.06
N VAL A 50 2.60 -3.28 9.48
CA VAL A 50 2.05 -2.11 8.81
C VAL A 50 3.12 -1.03 8.68
N LYS A 51 3.28 -0.47 7.49
CA LYS A 51 4.17 0.64 7.19
C LYS A 51 3.37 1.91 7.00
N ARG A 52 4.07 3.05 7.07
CA ARG A 52 3.46 4.36 6.78
C ARG A 52 2.94 4.38 5.34
N GLY A 53 1.67 4.73 5.16
CA GLY A 53 1.01 4.78 3.86
C GLY A 53 0.26 3.51 3.48
N ASP A 54 0.35 2.44 4.26
CA ASP A 54 -0.46 1.25 4.04
C ASP A 54 -1.92 1.47 4.43
N THR A 55 -2.79 0.75 3.73
CA THR A 55 -4.19 0.58 4.09
C THR A 55 -4.46 -0.91 4.27
N LEU A 56 -5.51 -1.27 5.02
CA LEU A 56 -5.91 -2.67 5.12
C LEU A 56 -6.20 -3.27 3.73
N TYR A 57 -6.77 -2.46 2.83
CA TYR A 57 -7.03 -2.84 1.44
C TYR A 57 -5.75 -3.11 0.65
N SER A 58 -4.73 -2.28 0.76
CA SER A 58 -3.49 -2.45 0.02
C SER A 58 -2.70 -3.67 0.49
N ILE A 59 -2.71 -3.95 1.80
CA ILE A 59 -2.11 -5.15 2.39
C ILE A 59 -2.87 -6.41 1.96
N ALA A 60 -4.21 -6.38 2.03
CA ALA A 60 -5.05 -7.49 1.56
C ALA A 60 -4.84 -7.76 0.07
N PHE A 61 -4.82 -6.69 -0.73
CA PHE A 61 -4.61 -6.76 -2.17
C PHE A 61 -3.27 -7.42 -2.50
N ALA A 62 -2.19 -6.96 -1.87
CA ALA A 62 -0.84 -7.46 -2.09
C ALA A 62 -0.60 -8.88 -1.53
N SER A 63 -1.41 -9.33 -0.56
CA SER A 63 -1.37 -10.71 -0.05
C SER A 63 -2.34 -11.66 -0.76
N GLY A 64 -3.11 -11.16 -1.73
CA GLY A 64 -4.12 -11.96 -2.42
C GLY A 64 -5.31 -12.38 -1.54
N LYS A 65 -5.59 -11.63 -0.46
CA LYS A 65 -6.62 -11.95 0.53
C LYS A 65 -7.77 -10.95 0.50
N ASP A 66 -8.90 -11.35 1.09
CA ASP A 66 -9.98 -10.41 1.37
C ASP A 66 -9.63 -9.57 2.61
N TYR A 67 -9.76 -8.26 2.49
CA TYR A 67 -9.52 -7.32 3.60
C TYR A 67 -10.40 -7.63 4.82
N ARG A 68 -11.62 -8.14 4.60
CA ARG A 68 -12.55 -8.55 5.66
C ARG A 68 -12.02 -9.74 6.45
N GLN A 69 -11.40 -10.70 5.78
CA GLN A 69 -10.80 -11.85 6.46
C GLN A 69 -9.65 -11.39 7.36
N ILE A 70 -8.78 -10.52 6.86
CA ILE A 70 -7.70 -9.94 7.67
C ILE A 70 -8.29 -9.12 8.83
N ALA A 71 -9.32 -8.32 8.59
CA ALA A 71 -10.02 -7.58 9.65
C ALA A 71 -10.52 -8.52 10.75
N THR A 72 -11.24 -9.58 10.39
CA THR A 72 -11.80 -10.55 11.35
C THR A 72 -10.71 -11.25 12.15
N ILE A 73 -9.64 -11.73 11.51
CA ILE A 73 -8.53 -12.42 12.19
C ILE A 73 -7.86 -11.50 13.21
N ASN A 74 -7.79 -10.20 12.91
CA ASN A 74 -7.15 -9.20 13.77
C ASN A 74 -8.15 -8.41 14.63
N SER A 75 -9.41 -8.85 14.71
CA SER A 75 -10.47 -8.18 15.49
C SER A 75 -10.63 -6.69 15.18
N LEU A 76 -10.42 -6.30 13.92
CA LEU A 76 -10.58 -4.91 13.46
C LEU A 76 -12.06 -4.63 13.15
N SER A 77 -12.60 -3.57 13.72
CA SER A 77 -13.95 -3.08 13.41
C SER A 77 -13.89 -1.94 12.39
N PRO A 78 -14.93 -1.74 11.56
CA PRO A 78 -15.07 -0.54 10.75
C PRO A 78 -14.87 0.73 11.61
N PRO A 79 -14.11 1.73 11.14
CA PRO A 79 -13.60 1.94 9.77
C PRO A 79 -12.24 1.27 9.46
N TYR A 80 -11.91 0.15 10.11
CA TYR A 80 -10.72 -0.68 9.85
C TYR A 80 -9.39 0.08 9.94
N ILE A 81 -9.25 0.89 10.98
CA ILE A 81 -8.05 1.69 11.21
C ILE A 81 -6.88 0.78 11.57
N ILE A 82 -5.74 1.01 10.92
CA ILE A 82 -4.46 0.37 11.20
C ILE A 82 -3.38 1.43 11.37
N HIS A 83 -2.35 1.13 12.17
CA HIS A 83 -1.27 2.07 12.49
C HIS A 83 0.10 1.54 12.05
N PRO A 84 1.03 2.39 11.60
CA PRO A 84 2.40 1.98 11.34
C PRO A 84 3.02 1.26 12.56
N GLY A 85 3.73 0.16 12.31
CA GLY A 85 4.29 -0.72 13.33
C GLY A 85 3.32 -1.79 13.85
N GLN A 86 2.02 -1.69 13.58
CA GLN A 86 1.05 -2.72 13.95
C GLN A 86 1.33 -4.03 13.21
N ARG A 87 1.33 -5.14 13.94
CA ARG A 87 1.49 -6.47 13.34
C ARG A 87 0.13 -7.10 13.07
N LEU A 88 -0.16 -7.39 11.81
CA LEU A 88 -1.39 -8.03 11.34
C LEU A 88 -1.13 -9.49 10.98
N ALA A 89 -1.99 -10.40 11.45
CA ALA A 89 -2.04 -11.76 10.93
C ALA A 89 -2.75 -11.77 9.57
N LEU A 90 -2.08 -12.27 8.53
CA LEU A 90 -2.64 -12.35 7.18
C LEU A 90 -3.41 -13.65 6.96
N SER A 91 -2.97 -14.75 7.58
CA SER A 91 -3.68 -16.01 7.54
C SER A 91 -3.93 -16.51 8.95
N GLY A 92 -5.20 -16.80 9.25
CA GLY A 92 -5.51 -17.70 10.33
C GLY A 92 -5.19 -19.11 9.82
N GLN A 93 -4.33 -19.85 10.52
CA GLN A 93 -4.69 -21.26 10.66
C GLN A 93 -6.07 -21.20 11.33
N THR A 94 -7.13 -21.58 10.62
CA THR A 94 -8.28 -22.13 11.32
C THR A 94 -7.72 -23.34 12.04
N ARG A 95 -7.21 -23.16 13.26
CA ARG A 95 -7.15 -24.28 14.19
C ARG A 95 -8.61 -24.65 14.32
N LYS A 96 -9.04 -25.67 13.57
CA LYS A 96 -10.19 -26.49 13.96
C LYS A 96 -9.94 -26.70 15.44
N ALA A 97 -10.80 -26.16 16.29
CA ALA A 97 -10.77 -26.42 17.70
C ALA A 97 -10.79 -27.94 17.83
N GLN A 98 -9.62 -28.52 18.08
CA GLN A 98 -9.49 -29.94 18.32
C GLN A 98 -10.09 -30.09 19.71
N ASN A 99 -11.38 -30.43 19.74
CA ASN A 99 -12.11 -30.88 20.91
C ASN A 99 -11.30 -32.00 21.55
N SER A 100 -10.40 -31.61 22.44
CA SER A 100 -9.76 -32.48 23.39
C SER A 100 -10.60 -32.34 24.66
N SER A 101 -11.64 -33.16 24.71
CA SER A 101 -12.25 -33.58 25.95
C SER A 101 -11.13 -34.08 26.88
N LYS A 102 -10.70 -33.23 27.81
CA LYS A 102 -10.07 -33.66 29.05
C LYS A 102 -10.94 -33.19 30.20
N ASN A 103 -11.90 -34.05 30.45
CA ASN A 103 -12.50 -34.34 31.74
C ASN A 103 -11.42 -34.28 32.85
N SER A 104 -11.47 -33.24 33.68
CA SER A 104 -10.88 -33.28 35.01
C SER A 104 -11.88 -32.63 35.98
N LYS A 105 -12.54 -33.50 36.72
CA LYS A 105 -13.30 -33.19 37.92
C LYS A 105 -12.34 -32.58 38.95
N SER A 106 -12.65 -31.39 39.45
CA SER A 106 -12.39 -31.03 40.85
C SER A 106 -13.38 -29.96 41.30
N SER A 107 -14.15 -30.34 42.32
CA SER A 107 -15.21 -29.58 42.99
C SER A 107 -14.65 -28.41 43.84
N PRO A 108 -15.51 -27.49 44.32
CA PRO A 108 -15.15 -26.11 44.62
C PRO A 108 -14.65 -25.91 46.05
N LYS A 109 -13.77 -24.92 46.25
CA LYS A 109 -13.48 -24.34 47.57
C LYS A 109 -13.67 -22.83 47.54
N HIS A 110 -14.76 -22.39 48.14
CA HIS A 110 -14.93 -21.06 48.72
C HIS A 110 -13.82 -20.80 49.74
N VAL A 111 -13.15 -19.66 49.63
CA VAL A 111 -12.50 -18.99 50.77
C VAL A 111 -12.85 -17.52 50.70
N VAL A 112 -13.79 -17.14 51.56
CA VAL A 112 -14.00 -15.76 52.02
C VAL A 112 -13.08 -15.59 53.22
N THR A 113 -12.21 -14.58 53.23
CA THR A 113 -11.73 -13.99 54.48
C THR A 113 -11.50 -12.49 54.29
N SER A 114 -12.09 -11.78 55.24
CA SER A 114 -12.23 -10.36 55.49
C SER A 114 -10.95 -9.61 55.80
N ALA A 115 -10.93 -8.31 55.45
CA ALA A 115 -10.20 -7.28 56.18
C ALA A 115 -11.10 -6.03 56.35
N PRO A 116 -11.23 -5.45 57.56
CA PRO A 116 -12.08 -4.29 57.82
C PRO A 116 -11.30 -2.95 58.02
N VAL A 117 -12.11 -1.89 58.16
CA VAL A 117 -11.92 -0.52 58.72
C VAL A 117 -11.40 0.63 57.83
N THR A 118 -11.81 1.90 57.97
CA THR A 118 -13.10 2.65 58.05
C THR A 118 -12.72 4.16 58.13
N ALA A 119 -13.43 5.03 57.38
CA ALA A 119 -13.65 6.49 57.56
C ALA A 119 -12.44 7.46 57.56
N GLY A 120 -12.51 8.73 57.10
CA GLY A 120 -13.54 9.64 56.56
C GLY A 120 -12.78 10.80 55.86
N ALA A 121 -13.31 11.88 55.31
CA ALA A 121 -14.61 12.55 55.37
C ALA A 121 -14.73 13.51 54.14
N SER A 122 -15.90 14.13 54.02
CA SER A 122 -16.45 14.80 52.85
C SER A 122 -16.39 16.34 52.90
N ALA A 123 -16.53 16.97 51.72
CA ALA A 123 -17.04 18.32 51.40
C ALA A 123 -16.16 19.54 51.81
N SER A 124 -16.08 20.70 51.13
CA SER A 124 -17.08 21.46 50.35
C SER A 124 -16.43 22.59 49.49
N GLN A 125 -17.10 22.95 48.38
CA GLN A 125 -17.33 24.28 47.74
C GLN A 125 -16.41 25.51 47.94
N ALA A 126 -16.04 26.17 46.82
CA ALA A 126 -16.24 27.60 46.47
C ALA A 126 -15.35 27.95 45.24
N LYS A 127 -15.86 28.21 44.03
CA LYS A 127 -16.41 29.46 43.43
C LYS A 127 -15.49 30.69 43.47
N ASN A 128 -15.28 31.25 42.26
CA ASN A 128 -14.92 32.64 41.91
C ASN A 128 -13.41 33.00 42.03
N THR A 129 -12.70 33.59 41.08
CA THR A 129 -13.03 34.74 40.22
C THR A 129 -12.06 34.87 39.03
N ASN A 130 -12.58 35.55 38.02
CA ASN A 130 -11.97 36.08 36.81
C ASN A 130 -10.82 37.07 37.08
N ARG A 131 -9.72 37.02 36.31
CA ARG A 131 -8.96 38.22 35.91
C ARG A 131 -8.03 37.95 34.71
N ASN A 132 -8.42 38.56 33.60
CA ASN A 132 -7.57 38.88 32.46
C ASN A 132 -6.43 39.81 32.90
N ASN A 133 -5.23 39.63 32.35
CA ASN A 133 -4.61 40.71 31.58
C ASN A 133 -3.45 40.25 30.69
N SER A 134 -3.55 40.76 29.47
CA SER A 134 -2.59 40.78 28.36
C SER A 134 -1.25 41.42 28.73
N THR A 135 -0.15 40.95 28.14
CA THR A 135 0.85 41.84 27.51
C THR A 135 1.76 41.08 26.53
N LEU A 136 1.95 41.72 25.38
CA LEU A 136 2.80 41.37 24.25
C LEU A 136 4.30 41.41 24.60
N ALA A 137 5.07 40.45 24.08
CA ALA A 137 6.43 40.68 23.57
C ALA A 137 6.90 39.50 22.67
N THR A 138 7.17 39.79 21.40
CA THR A 138 7.98 38.99 20.45
C THR A 138 9.46 39.43 20.54
N PRO A 139 10.41 38.85 19.78
CA PRO A 139 10.67 37.45 19.43
C PRO A 139 12.12 37.04 19.81
N LYS A 140 12.40 35.75 20.05
CA LYS A 140 13.76 35.21 19.89
C LYS A 140 13.75 33.90 19.10
N LYS A 141 14.41 34.00 17.95
CA LYS A 141 14.89 32.95 17.06
C LYS A 141 15.90 32.10 17.81
N ASP A 142 15.70 30.79 17.86
CA ASP A 142 16.78 29.81 17.96
C ASP A 142 16.35 28.42 17.44
N LEU A 143 17.37 27.69 17.01
CA LEU A 143 17.44 26.59 16.05
C LEU A 143 16.77 25.25 16.46
N ALA A 144 16.20 24.61 15.44
CA ALA A 144 16.15 23.17 15.14
C ALA A 144 15.87 22.16 16.28
N LYS A 145 14.69 21.53 16.22
CA LYS A 145 14.54 20.12 16.62
C LYS A 145 13.52 19.39 15.75
N ASP A 146 14.01 18.30 15.19
CA ASP A 146 13.36 17.17 14.54
C ASP A 146 12.18 16.61 15.39
N GLY A 147 11.10 16.20 14.72
CA GLY A 147 9.98 15.49 15.36
C GLY A 147 8.57 15.76 14.80
N SER A 148 7.96 14.69 14.26
CA SER A 148 6.53 14.51 13.90
C SER A 148 5.98 15.24 12.67
N GLY A 149 6.15 14.60 11.51
CA GLY A 149 5.28 14.79 10.35
C GLY A 149 3.88 14.19 10.60
N GLU A 150 3.09 14.92 11.39
CA GLU A 150 1.63 14.90 11.42
C GLU A 150 1.13 15.47 10.08
N TYR A 151 0.19 14.77 9.42
CA TYR A 151 -0.41 15.28 8.18
C TYR A 151 -1.38 16.40 8.54
N VAL A 152 -0.86 17.62 8.70
CA VAL A 152 -1.66 18.83 8.78
C VAL A 152 -1.96 19.32 7.37
N GLU A 153 -3.24 19.33 7.09
CA GLU A 153 -3.92 19.86 5.92
C GLU A 153 -3.68 21.39 5.79
N THR A 154 -2.90 21.81 4.80
CA THR A 154 -2.93 23.22 4.35
C THR A 154 -4.03 23.39 3.31
N ARG A 155 -5.14 24.00 3.75
CA ARG A 155 -6.15 24.61 2.89
C ARG A 155 -5.56 25.82 2.17
N SER A 156 -5.08 25.61 0.94
CA SER A 156 -4.90 26.68 -0.02
C SER A 156 -6.05 26.64 -1.02
N LYS A 157 -6.84 27.71 -1.02
CA LYS A 157 -7.99 27.93 -1.89
C LYS A 157 -7.59 27.72 -3.35
N GLN A 158 -8.19 26.74 -4.01
CA GLN A 158 -8.30 26.73 -5.47
C GLN A 158 -9.77 26.71 -5.85
N ASN A 159 -10.13 27.72 -6.62
CA ASN A 159 -11.45 28.02 -7.13
C ASN A 159 -11.82 26.94 -8.15
N VAL A 160 -12.68 25.99 -7.76
CA VAL A 160 -13.28 25.02 -8.68
C VAL A 160 -14.79 25.14 -8.51
N ASN A 161 -15.47 25.35 -9.63
CA ASN A 161 -16.91 25.55 -9.74
C ASN A 161 -17.71 24.72 -8.73
N GLN A 162 -18.53 25.43 -7.96
CA GLN A 162 -19.51 24.89 -7.04
C GLN A 162 -20.52 24.02 -7.80
N VAL A 163 -20.36 22.70 -7.75
CA VAL A 163 -21.50 21.79 -7.76
C VAL A 163 -21.67 21.32 -6.33
N ILE A 164 -22.59 21.97 -5.63
CA ILE A 164 -22.98 21.66 -4.26
C ILE A 164 -23.62 20.26 -4.26
N HIS A 165 -22.97 19.27 -3.66
CA HIS A 165 -23.66 18.07 -3.19
C HIS A 165 -23.48 17.91 -1.68
N LYS A 166 -24.63 17.99 -1.00
CA LYS A 166 -24.82 17.74 0.43
C LYS A 166 -24.08 16.47 0.86
N THR A 167 -23.24 16.60 1.88
CA THR A 167 -22.68 15.51 2.67
C THR A 167 -23.80 14.85 3.48
N GLY A 168 -24.46 13.88 2.88
CA GLY A 168 -25.23 12.84 3.59
C GLY A 168 -24.43 11.55 3.66
N PRO A 169 -24.73 10.63 4.61
CA PRO A 169 -24.12 9.31 4.63
C PRO A 169 -24.43 8.62 3.30
N THR A 170 -23.40 8.37 2.49
CA THR A 170 -23.52 7.66 1.22
C THR A 170 -24.04 6.27 1.52
N LYS A 171 -25.31 6.00 1.17
CA LYS A 171 -25.81 4.62 1.04
C LYS A 171 -24.88 3.93 0.04
N GLU A 172 -24.04 3.02 0.51
CA GLU A 172 -23.27 2.15 -0.37
C GLU A 172 -24.27 1.38 -1.23
N THR A 173 -24.35 1.72 -2.51
CA THR A 173 -25.24 1.05 -3.46
C THR A 173 -24.82 -0.41 -3.52
N GLN A 174 -25.68 -1.29 -3.00
CA GLN A 174 -25.38 -2.72 -2.83
C GLN A 174 -25.08 -3.43 -4.16
N LYS A 175 -25.51 -2.87 -5.30
CA LYS A 175 -25.30 -3.43 -6.65
C LYS A 175 -24.46 -2.48 -7.49
N VAL A 176 -23.32 -2.96 -8.01
CA VAL A 176 -22.60 -2.27 -9.09
C VAL A 176 -23.45 -2.38 -10.36
N SER A 177 -24.08 -1.27 -10.77
CA SER A 177 -25.17 -1.27 -11.76
C SER A 177 -24.69 -1.59 -13.18
N ALA A 178 -23.48 -1.17 -13.55
CA ALA A 178 -22.80 -1.54 -14.78
C ALA A 178 -21.30 -1.23 -14.66
N TRP A 179 -20.47 -1.96 -15.40
CA TRP A 179 -19.06 -1.63 -15.56
C TRP A 179 -18.83 -1.03 -16.95
N ILE A 180 -17.87 -0.11 -17.07
CA ILE A 180 -17.38 0.38 -18.36
C ILE A 180 -15.90 0.03 -18.54
N TRP A 181 -15.47 0.02 -19.80
CA TRP A 181 -14.07 -0.09 -20.14
C TRP A 181 -13.25 1.03 -19.47
N PRO A 182 -12.15 0.69 -18.76
CA PRO A 182 -11.36 1.66 -18.01
C PRO A 182 -10.46 2.52 -18.91
N ALA A 183 -10.24 2.10 -20.15
CA ALA A 183 -9.44 2.81 -21.14
C ALA A 183 -9.87 2.40 -22.55
N LYS A 184 -9.68 3.31 -23.50
CA LYS A 184 -9.74 2.97 -24.94
C LYS A 184 -8.36 2.47 -25.36
N GLY A 185 -8.30 1.36 -26.08
CA GLY A 185 -7.04 0.79 -26.53
C GLY A 185 -7.15 -0.66 -26.98
N LYS A 186 -6.02 -1.23 -27.37
CA LYS A 186 -5.94 -2.63 -27.80
C LYS A 186 -5.79 -3.55 -26.59
N LEU A 187 -6.59 -4.62 -26.54
CA LEU A 187 -6.40 -5.68 -25.56
C LEU A 187 -5.14 -6.49 -25.92
N VAL A 188 -4.10 -6.38 -25.09
CA VAL A 188 -2.79 -7.03 -25.29
C VAL A 188 -2.47 -8.10 -24.27
N GLY A 189 -3.32 -8.25 -23.25
CA GLY A 189 -3.22 -9.34 -22.28
C GLY A 189 -4.59 -9.68 -21.72
N ARG A 190 -4.83 -10.97 -21.51
CA ARG A 190 -6.09 -11.50 -20.98
C ARG A 190 -5.87 -12.05 -19.56
N TYR A 191 -6.97 -12.17 -18.83
CA TYR A 191 -7.00 -12.86 -17.56
C TYR A 191 -6.61 -14.34 -17.74
N THR A 192 -5.84 -14.88 -16.81
CA THR A 192 -5.52 -16.31 -16.73
C THR A 192 -5.66 -16.77 -15.28
N SER A 193 -6.50 -17.76 -15.03
CA SER A 193 -6.65 -18.35 -13.70
C SER A 193 -5.41 -19.16 -13.33
N GLY A 194 -4.82 -18.89 -12.16
CA GLY A 194 -3.63 -19.59 -11.64
C GLY A 194 -2.35 -18.75 -11.69
N GLU A 195 -2.04 -18.11 -10.55
CA GLU A 195 -0.79 -17.44 -10.11
C GLU A 195 -0.07 -16.32 -10.93
N GLN A 196 0.36 -15.33 -10.14
CA GLN A 196 1.35 -14.24 -10.28
C GLN A 196 1.36 -13.25 -11.47
N SER A 197 0.70 -13.47 -12.61
CA SER A 197 0.62 -12.40 -13.64
C SER A 197 -0.68 -12.30 -14.44
N GLY A 198 -1.64 -13.18 -14.13
CA GLY A 198 -2.92 -13.33 -14.83
C GLY A 198 -4.14 -12.71 -14.17
N ASN A 199 -3.96 -11.87 -13.15
CA ASN A 199 -5.05 -11.40 -12.28
C ASN A 199 -5.97 -10.34 -12.92
N GLY A 200 -5.80 -10.05 -14.21
CA GLY A 200 -6.54 -8.99 -14.89
C GLY A 200 -6.27 -8.97 -16.39
N ILE A 201 -6.76 -7.94 -17.06
CA ILE A 201 -6.50 -7.67 -18.47
C ILE A 201 -5.45 -6.57 -18.64
N LYS A 202 -4.83 -6.53 -19.82
CA LYS A 202 -3.87 -5.47 -20.19
C LYS A 202 -4.36 -4.75 -21.43
N ILE A 203 -4.48 -3.43 -21.34
CA ILE A 203 -4.97 -2.56 -22.42
C ILE A 203 -3.84 -1.61 -22.80
N SER A 204 -3.32 -1.72 -24.02
CA SER A 204 -2.30 -0.81 -24.54
C SER A 204 -2.94 0.38 -25.25
N ALA A 205 -2.42 1.57 -24.97
CA ALA A 205 -2.74 2.80 -25.69
C ALA A 205 -1.51 3.71 -25.73
N THR A 206 -1.67 4.94 -26.20
CA THR A 206 -0.59 5.94 -26.16
C THR A 206 -0.34 6.41 -24.72
N ARG A 207 0.91 6.77 -24.41
CA ARG A 207 1.27 7.32 -23.10
C ARG A 207 0.45 8.57 -22.81
N GLY A 208 -0.06 8.70 -21.59
CA GLY A 208 -0.93 9.80 -21.18
C GLY A 208 -2.41 9.61 -21.53
N SER A 209 -2.79 8.52 -22.20
CA SER A 209 -4.20 8.18 -22.44
C SER A 209 -4.99 8.17 -21.14
N ALA A 210 -6.24 8.65 -21.18
CA ALA A 210 -7.09 8.70 -19.99
C ALA A 210 -7.40 7.30 -19.45
N VAL A 211 -7.19 7.11 -18.15
CA VAL A 211 -7.68 5.95 -17.39
C VAL A 211 -8.88 6.40 -16.57
N LEU A 212 -9.99 5.68 -16.71
CA LEU A 212 -11.30 6.01 -16.17
C LEU A 212 -11.71 5.03 -15.07
N ALA A 213 -12.45 5.52 -14.07
CA ALA A 213 -13.14 4.66 -13.12
C ALA A 213 -14.21 3.84 -13.84
N SER A 214 -14.15 2.52 -13.70
CA SER A 214 -15.04 1.59 -14.41
C SER A 214 -16.44 1.54 -13.82
N ALA A 215 -16.60 1.97 -12.57
CA ALA A 215 -17.87 2.09 -11.87
C ALA A 215 -17.73 3.10 -10.72
N ASP A 216 -18.86 3.56 -10.17
CA ASP A 216 -18.88 4.43 -8.99
C ASP A 216 -18.20 3.75 -7.80
N GLY A 217 -17.49 4.51 -6.98
CA GLY A 217 -16.88 3.96 -5.78
C GLY A 217 -16.08 4.95 -4.97
N ARG A 218 -15.34 4.41 -3.99
CA ARG A 218 -14.40 5.15 -3.17
C ARG A 218 -12.99 4.63 -3.41
N VAL A 219 -12.05 5.53 -3.66
CA VAL A 219 -10.62 5.22 -3.71
C VAL A 219 -10.18 4.77 -2.32
N VAL A 220 -9.66 3.55 -2.22
CA VAL A 220 -9.14 2.95 -0.98
C VAL A 220 -7.62 2.83 -0.97
N TYR A 221 -6.98 3.12 -2.10
CA TYR A 221 -5.54 3.24 -2.23
C TYR A 221 -5.20 4.05 -3.49
N ALA A 222 -4.22 4.94 -3.38
CA ALA A 222 -3.65 5.69 -4.50
C ALA A 222 -2.16 5.95 -4.22
N GLY A 223 -1.26 5.25 -4.91
CA GLY A 223 0.18 5.39 -4.71
C GLY A 223 1.02 4.29 -5.36
N SER A 224 2.29 4.20 -5.01
CA SER A 224 3.29 3.31 -5.63
C SER A 224 3.98 2.32 -4.69
N ALA A 225 3.53 2.21 -3.44
CA ALA A 225 4.10 1.32 -2.43
C ALA A 225 3.95 -0.17 -2.74
N LEU A 226 3.05 -0.54 -3.66
CA LEU A 226 2.79 -1.92 -4.04
C LEU A 226 3.73 -2.35 -5.18
N ARG A 227 4.74 -3.15 -4.82
CA ARG A 227 5.72 -3.71 -5.75
C ARG A 227 5.02 -4.48 -6.88
N GLY A 228 5.48 -4.25 -8.11
CA GLY A 228 4.95 -4.91 -9.31
C GLY A 228 3.75 -4.23 -9.97
N TYR A 229 3.10 -3.27 -9.30
CA TYR A 229 1.95 -2.54 -9.85
C TYR A 229 2.27 -1.12 -10.32
N GLY A 230 3.47 -0.60 -10.01
CA GLY A 230 3.82 0.79 -10.29
C GLY A 230 2.88 1.76 -9.57
N ASN A 231 2.50 2.85 -10.23
CA ASN A 231 1.47 3.74 -9.73
C ASN A 231 0.09 3.06 -9.87
N LEU A 232 -0.53 2.80 -8.72
CA LEU A 232 -1.73 2.00 -8.59
C LEU A 232 -2.84 2.80 -7.91
N ILE A 233 -4.06 2.61 -8.42
CA ILE A 233 -5.30 3.06 -7.79
C ILE A 233 -6.15 1.81 -7.51
N ILE A 234 -6.71 1.70 -6.32
CA ILE A 234 -7.70 0.69 -5.97
C ILE A 234 -9.00 1.39 -5.58
N ILE A 235 -10.13 1.00 -6.19
CA ILE A 235 -11.46 1.56 -5.92
C ILE A 235 -12.35 0.46 -5.31
N LYS A 236 -12.95 0.75 -4.15
CA LYS A 236 -14.06 -0.02 -3.56
C LYS A 236 -15.37 0.44 -4.17
N HIS A 237 -16.08 -0.47 -4.84
CA HIS A 237 -17.39 -0.18 -5.42
C HIS A 237 -18.51 -0.53 -4.45
N ASN A 238 -18.37 -1.65 -3.74
CA ASN A 238 -19.21 -2.07 -2.63
C ASN A 238 -18.42 -3.05 -1.74
N ASP A 239 -19.07 -3.78 -0.85
CA ASP A 239 -18.39 -4.73 0.03
C ASP A 239 -17.72 -5.88 -0.72
N ASP A 240 -18.28 -6.27 -1.86
CA ASP A 240 -17.86 -7.45 -2.61
C ASP A 240 -16.91 -7.16 -3.75
N TYR A 241 -16.94 -5.96 -4.34
CA TYR A 241 -16.18 -5.62 -5.53
C TYR A 241 -15.15 -4.52 -5.30
N LEU A 242 -13.91 -4.84 -5.71
CA LEU A 242 -12.79 -3.91 -5.86
C LEU A 242 -12.34 -3.90 -7.32
N SER A 243 -11.81 -2.77 -7.78
CA SER A 243 -11.06 -2.69 -9.03
C SER A 243 -9.68 -2.07 -8.83
N ALA A 244 -8.71 -2.47 -9.64
CA ALA A 244 -7.33 -1.99 -9.59
C ALA A 244 -6.87 -1.50 -10.96
N TYR A 245 -6.19 -0.35 -10.96
CA TYR A 245 -5.67 0.36 -12.13
C TYR A 245 -4.18 0.59 -11.95
N ALA A 246 -3.34 -0.16 -12.65
CA ALA A 246 -1.90 -0.16 -12.42
C ALA A 246 -1.10 0.36 -13.62
N HIS A 247 0.20 0.59 -13.37
CA HIS A 247 1.19 1.08 -14.32
C HIS A 247 0.93 2.50 -14.85
N ASN A 248 0.15 3.31 -14.13
CA ASN A 248 -0.15 4.68 -14.53
C ASN A 248 1.10 5.57 -14.50
N ASP A 249 1.17 6.60 -15.33
CA ASP A 249 2.23 7.62 -15.24
C ASP A 249 1.89 8.66 -14.16
N ARG A 250 0.62 9.07 -14.10
CA ARG A 250 0.13 10.05 -13.14
C ARG A 250 -1.17 9.59 -12.50
N ILE A 251 -1.28 9.77 -11.18
CA ILE A 251 -2.50 9.58 -10.41
C ILE A 251 -3.18 10.94 -10.24
N LEU A 252 -4.48 11.02 -10.55
CA LEU A 252 -5.28 12.26 -10.48
C LEU A 252 -6.26 12.28 -9.31
N VAL A 253 -6.32 11.20 -8.53
CA VAL A 253 -7.21 11.03 -7.37
C VAL A 253 -6.43 10.74 -6.10
N LYS A 254 -7.04 10.96 -4.95
CA LYS A 254 -6.44 10.73 -3.63
C LYS A 254 -7.13 9.59 -2.90
N ASP A 255 -6.44 9.02 -1.91
CA ASP A 255 -7.07 8.10 -0.97
C ASP A 255 -8.34 8.71 -0.35
N ARG A 256 -9.36 7.87 -0.12
CA ARG A 256 -10.71 8.20 0.39
C ARG A 256 -11.59 9.05 -0.51
N GLN A 257 -11.11 9.46 -1.69
CA GLN A 257 -11.91 10.23 -2.64
C GLN A 257 -13.05 9.38 -3.22
N ASN A 258 -14.27 9.91 -3.28
CA ASN A 258 -15.35 9.31 -4.05
C ASN A 258 -15.16 9.63 -5.54
N VAL A 259 -15.40 8.65 -6.40
CA VAL A 259 -15.28 8.77 -7.86
C VAL A 259 -16.53 8.21 -8.53
N GLN A 260 -16.88 8.78 -9.67
CA GLN A 260 -18.01 8.34 -10.50
C GLN A 260 -17.50 7.48 -11.67
N GLN A 261 -18.35 6.59 -12.17
CA GLN A 261 -18.11 5.87 -13.41
C GLN A 261 -17.77 6.85 -14.55
N GLY A 262 -16.72 6.54 -15.31
CA GLY A 262 -16.25 7.38 -16.42
C GLY A 262 -15.40 8.57 -15.99
N GLN A 263 -15.28 8.85 -14.69
CA GLN A 263 -14.37 9.88 -14.20
C GLN A 263 -12.92 9.50 -14.52
N ARG A 264 -12.15 10.44 -15.08
CA ARG A 264 -10.70 10.26 -15.27
C ARG A 264 -10.00 10.24 -13.91
N ILE A 265 -9.28 9.16 -13.64
CA ILE A 265 -8.59 8.93 -12.36
C ILE A 265 -7.07 8.90 -12.49
N ALA A 266 -6.56 8.66 -13.69
CA ALA A 266 -5.13 8.58 -13.97
C ALA A 266 -4.82 8.83 -15.45
N ASP A 267 -3.53 8.95 -15.71
CA ASP A 267 -2.93 8.96 -17.05
C ASP A 267 -2.16 7.67 -17.26
N MET A 268 -2.46 6.95 -18.34
CA MET A 268 -1.84 5.67 -18.69
C MET A 268 -0.34 5.84 -18.88
N GLY A 269 0.41 4.85 -18.39
CA GLY A 269 1.85 4.92 -18.35
C GLY A 269 2.53 3.58 -18.50
N SER A 270 3.79 3.55 -18.06
CA SER A 270 4.60 2.34 -17.97
C SER A 270 5.29 2.20 -16.61
N SER A 271 4.72 2.75 -15.54
CA SER A 271 5.37 2.68 -14.23
C SER A 271 5.45 1.23 -13.73
N GLY A 272 6.63 0.78 -13.31
CA GLY A 272 6.83 -0.61 -12.87
C GLY A 272 6.73 -1.67 -13.98
N THR A 273 6.77 -1.27 -15.25
CA THR A 273 6.77 -2.15 -16.44
C THR A 273 7.61 -1.51 -17.56
N ASN A 274 7.82 -2.22 -18.67
CA ASN A 274 8.56 -1.73 -19.85
C ASN A 274 7.67 -1.35 -21.04
N GLN A 275 6.35 -1.45 -20.89
CA GLN A 275 5.38 -1.16 -21.95
C GLN A 275 4.32 -0.19 -21.45
N VAL A 276 3.88 0.72 -22.32
CA VAL A 276 2.75 1.61 -22.02
C VAL A 276 1.46 0.81 -22.10
N MET A 277 0.87 0.54 -20.95
CA MET A 277 -0.36 -0.23 -20.84
C MET A 277 -1.02 -0.01 -19.47
N LEU A 278 -2.34 -0.12 -19.44
CA LEU A 278 -3.10 -0.27 -18.21
C LEU A 278 -3.21 -1.77 -17.89
N HIS A 279 -2.79 -2.15 -16.68
CA HIS A 279 -3.24 -3.41 -16.08
C HIS A 279 -4.51 -3.13 -15.27
N PHE A 280 -5.60 -3.79 -15.66
CA PHE A 280 -6.92 -3.64 -15.04
C PHE A 280 -7.39 -4.96 -14.44
N GLU A 281 -7.75 -4.92 -13.17
CA GLU A 281 -8.18 -6.09 -12.40
C GLU A 281 -9.50 -5.80 -11.69
N ILE A 282 -10.38 -6.80 -11.64
CA ILE A 282 -11.58 -6.81 -10.80
C ILE A 282 -11.40 -7.92 -9.77
N ARG A 283 -11.65 -7.61 -8.51
CA ARG A 283 -11.71 -8.61 -7.43
C ARG A 283 -13.11 -8.73 -6.88
N TYR A 284 -13.58 -9.96 -6.77
CA TYR A 284 -14.79 -10.32 -6.04
C TYR A 284 -14.39 -11.04 -4.75
N ARG A 285 -14.74 -10.47 -3.60
CA ARG A 285 -14.41 -11.01 -2.27
C ARG A 285 -12.93 -11.36 -2.09
N GLY A 286 -12.08 -10.43 -2.52
CA GLY A 286 -10.62 -10.56 -2.42
C GLY A 286 -9.97 -11.43 -3.51
N GLN A 287 -10.75 -12.18 -4.30
CA GLN A 287 -10.24 -13.02 -5.39
C GLN A 287 -10.34 -12.31 -6.73
N SER A 288 -9.29 -12.37 -7.54
CA SER A 288 -9.29 -11.86 -8.91
C SER A 288 -10.25 -12.66 -9.78
N VAL A 289 -11.01 -11.98 -10.61
CA VAL A 289 -11.96 -12.57 -11.56
C VAL A 289 -11.72 -12.00 -12.95
N ASP A 290 -12.11 -12.73 -14.01
CA ASP A 290 -11.93 -12.25 -15.38
C ASP A 290 -12.74 -10.97 -15.62
N PRO A 291 -12.09 -9.80 -15.85
CA PRO A 291 -12.79 -8.54 -16.09
C PRO A 291 -13.69 -8.57 -17.33
N LEU A 292 -13.39 -9.41 -18.33
CA LEU A 292 -14.18 -9.49 -19.56
C LEU A 292 -15.58 -10.05 -19.36
N ASN A 293 -15.85 -10.72 -18.23
CA ASN A 293 -17.19 -11.15 -17.84
C ASN A 293 -18.06 -10.00 -17.30
N PHE A 294 -17.46 -8.87 -16.96
CA PHE A 294 -18.13 -7.70 -16.39
C PHE A 294 -18.22 -6.53 -17.38
N LEU A 295 -17.22 -6.40 -18.25
CA LEU A 295 -17.13 -5.32 -19.21
C LEU A 295 -18.09 -5.53 -20.40
N PRO A 296 -18.62 -4.45 -21.00
CA PRO A 296 -19.42 -4.54 -22.22
C PRO A 296 -18.63 -5.19 -23.35
N LYS A 297 -19.31 -5.97 -24.21
CA LYS A 297 -18.69 -6.53 -25.42
C LYS A 297 -18.26 -5.40 -26.35
N GLN A 298 -17.07 -5.53 -26.94
CA GLN A 298 -16.55 -4.65 -27.98
C GLN A 298 -16.83 -5.22 -29.37
#